data_AF-A0A8H5PTH8-F1
#
_entry.id   AF-A0A8H5PTH8-F1
#
_cell.length_a   1.000
_cell.length_b   1.000
_cell.length_c   1.000
_cell.angle_alpha   90.00
_cell.angle_beta   90.00
_cell.angle_gamma   90.00
#
_symmetry.space_group_name_H-M   'P 1'
#
loop_
_entity.id
_entity.type
_entity.pdbx_description
1 polymer ?
#
loop_
_entity_poly.entity_id
_entity_poly.type
_entity_poly.pdbx_seq_one_letter_code
_entity_poly.pdbx_strand_id
1 'polypeptide(L)'
;MDYPAPRIHPPITMDTEQPVICIRYRAAWPSLPRLPLDNSRTQLPTSIQDRQGQIFDRVERILRKNNILGPETEIELVVRRMNPTVLIKSSWKQDSKTKWAQAVEQIVDAMKKHFRSAIERGLHVEMIAPQKYETVYIGVVEEEEVPWDDIRAIAKRHLDSSSATRNFLSTLTLTRRGFSKPEENPITVFIGCLEDSDETKWDEIIDGIESEFRERGWMDIVVHIEHNWPFTRMTID
;
A
#
# COMPACT_ATOMS: atom_id res chain seq x y z
N MET A 1 -45.64 -9.31 -22.71
CA MET A 1 -44.43 -9.57 -21.90
C MET A 1 -43.49 -8.44 -22.19
N ASP A 2 -43.47 -7.43 -21.34
CA ASP A 2 -42.56 -6.29 -21.46
C ASP A 2 -41.27 -6.60 -20.69
N TYR A 3 -40.14 -6.57 -21.39
CA TYR A 3 -38.83 -6.60 -20.74
C TYR A 3 -38.58 -5.21 -20.11
N PRO A 4 -38.13 -5.13 -18.85
CA PRO A 4 -37.76 -3.86 -18.26
C PRO A 4 -36.50 -3.34 -18.94
N ALA A 5 -36.52 -2.05 -19.30
CA ALA A 5 -35.37 -1.36 -19.87
C ALA A 5 -34.16 -1.41 -18.92
N PRO A 6 -32.92 -1.47 -19.44
CA PRO A 6 -31.72 -1.50 -18.61
C PRO A 6 -31.64 -0.23 -17.76
N ARG A 7 -31.44 -0.42 -16.45
CA ARG A 7 -31.16 0.68 -15.52
C ARG A 7 -29.84 1.31 -15.94
N ILE A 8 -29.91 2.50 -16.52
CA ILE A 8 -28.74 3.36 -16.72
C ILE A 8 -28.29 3.75 -15.32
N HIS A 9 -27.19 3.14 -14.84
CA HIS A 9 -26.52 3.63 -13.65
C HIS A 9 -26.11 5.09 -13.92
N PRO A 10 -26.46 6.05 -13.04
CA PRO A 10 -25.93 7.39 -13.17
C PRO A 10 -24.40 7.32 -13.15
N PRO A 11 -23.69 8.21 -13.88
CA PRO A 11 -22.24 8.28 -13.77
C PRO A 11 -21.89 8.43 -12.29
N ILE A 12 -20.95 7.61 -11.81
CA ILE A 12 -20.40 7.75 -10.46
C ILE A 12 -19.80 9.14 -10.40
N THR A 13 -20.55 10.10 -9.87
CA THR A 13 -20.02 11.39 -9.47
C THR A 13 -19.05 11.08 -8.34
N MET A 14 -17.75 11.07 -8.65
CA MET A 14 -16.74 10.98 -7.62
C MET A 14 -16.92 12.18 -6.72
N ASP A 15 -17.24 11.92 -5.46
CA ASP A 15 -17.34 12.95 -4.44
C ASP A 15 -15.96 13.58 -4.28
N THR A 16 -15.83 14.83 -4.71
CA THR A 16 -14.54 15.52 -4.81
C THR A 16 -13.95 15.89 -3.45
N GLU A 17 -14.64 15.59 -2.35
CA GLU A 17 -14.20 15.81 -0.97
C GLU A 17 -13.55 14.58 -0.32
N GLN A 18 -13.36 13.48 -1.06
CA GLN A 18 -12.72 12.30 -0.51
C GLN A 18 -11.29 12.61 -0.02
N PRO A 19 -10.95 12.29 1.24
CA PRO A 19 -9.61 12.54 1.76
C PRO A 19 -8.59 11.60 1.13
N VAL A 20 -7.33 12.02 1.12
CA VAL A 20 -6.21 11.13 0.81
C VAL A 20 -6.11 10.05 1.88
N ILE A 21 -5.96 8.80 1.45
CA ILE A 21 -5.75 7.67 2.36
C ILE A 21 -4.25 7.36 2.36
N CYS A 22 -3.61 7.41 3.52
CA CYS A 22 -2.20 7.08 3.67
C CYS A 22 -1.96 6.12 4.83
N ILE A 23 -1.26 5.04 4.52
CA ILE A 23 -0.96 3.89 5.37
C ILE A 23 0.51 3.49 5.14
N ARG A 24 1.07 2.59 5.95
CA ARG A 24 2.44 2.13 5.76
C ARG A 24 2.67 1.60 4.33
N TYR A 25 3.67 2.18 3.67
CA TYR A 25 4.10 1.90 2.29
C TYR A 25 3.19 2.39 1.17
N ARG A 26 2.05 3.06 1.46
CA ARG A 26 1.10 3.47 0.41
C ARG A 26 0.39 4.78 0.73
N ALA A 27 0.13 5.58 -0.30
CA ALA A 27 -0.80 6.70 -0.23
C ALA A 27 -1.65 6.73 -1.51
N ALA A 28 -2.95 6.96 -1.41
CA ALA A 28 -3.79 6.98 -2.59
C ALA A 28 -5.00 7.90 -2.47
N TRP A 29 -5.52 8.27 -3.64
CA TRP A 29 -6.80 8.95 -3.82
C TRP A 29 -7.47 8.47 -5.11
N PRO A 30 -8.81 8.31 -5.14
CA PRO A 30 -9.76 8.42 -4.03
C PRO A 30 -9.78 7.22 -3.07
N SER A 31 -9.19 6.10 -3.48
CA SER A 31 -9.24 4.85 -2.75
C SER A 31 -7.91 4.13 -2.86
N LEU A 32 -7.49 3.40 -1.82
CA LEU A 32 -6.40 2.44 -1.92
C LEU A 32 -6.84 1.25 -2.80
N PRO A 33 -6.14 0.96 -3.91
CA PRO A 33 -6.41 -0.26 -4.65
C PRO A 33 -6.22 -1.50 -3.75
N ARG A 34 -7.14 -2.47 -3.81
CA ARG A 34 -6.94 -3.75 -3.13
C ARG A 34 -5.77 -4.52 -3.75
N LEU A 35 -5.09 -5.34 -2.97
CA LEU A 35 -4.08 -6.28 -3.47
C LEU A 35 -4.75 -7.43 -4.26
N PRO A 36 -4.05 -8.11 -5.21
CA PRO A 36 -2.75 -7.74 -5.75
C PRO A 36 -2.81 -6.46 -6.59
N LEU A 37 -1.66 -5.79 -6.69
CA LEU A 37 -1.49 -4.49 -7.34
C LEU A 37 -1.01 -4.69 -8.77
N ASP A 38 -1.90 -5.21 -9.61
CA ASP A 38 -1.61 -5.46 -11.01
C ASP A 38 -2.02 -4.29 -11.90
N ASN A 39 -1.17 -4.02 -12.88
CA ASN A 39 -1.49 -3.11 -13.97
C ASN A 39 -2.35 -3.86 -15.00
N SER A 40 -3.45 -3.25 -15.41
CA SER A 40 -4.26 -3.78 -16.51
C SER A 40 -3.55 -3.59 -17.85
N ARG A 41 -3.81 -4.50 -18.79
CA ARG A 41 -3.40 -4.36 -20.19
C ARG A 41 -4.27 -3.40 -20.99
N THR A 42 -5.32 -2.85 -20.38
CA THR A 42 -6.22 -1.87 -21.00
C THR A 42 -5.45 -0.59 -21.34
N GLN A 43 -5.76 0.01 -22.49
CA GLN A 43 -5.19 1.29 -22.88
C GLN A 43 -5.71 2.42 -22.00
N LEU A 44 -4.84 3.41 -21.73
CA LEU A 44 -5.24 4.65 -21.11
C LEU A 44 -6.25 5.40 -22.00
N PRO A 45 -7.22 6.11 -21.41
CA PRO A 45 -8.07 7.02 -22.17
C PRO A 45 -7.22 8.09 -22.90
N THR A 46 -7.47 8.29 -24.20
CA THR A 46 -6.72 9.23 -25.05
C THR A 46 -6.64 10.64 -24.44
N SER A 47 -7.73 11.10 -23.81
CA SER A 47 -7.77 12.40 -23.13
C SER A 47 -6.73 12.59 -22.02
N ILE A 48 -6.28 11.50 -21.40
CA ILE A 48 -5.24 11.50 -20.36
C ILE A 48 -3.87 11.29 -21.01
N GLN A 49 -3.78 10.37 -21.99
CA GLN A 49 -2.56 10.10 -22.75
C GLN A 49 -2.00 11.36 -23.43
N ASP A 50 -2.86 12.16 -24.08
CA ASP A 50 -2.47 13.41 -24.75
C ASP A 50 -1.90 14.47 -23.78
N ARG A 51 -2.14 14.30 -22.48
CA ARG A 51 -1.71 15.24 -21.43
C ARG A 51 -0.61 14.68 -20.54
N GLN A 52 -0.09 13.49 -20.85
CA GLN A 52 0.87 12.76 -20.00
C GLN A 52 2.07 13.63 -19.60
N GLY A 53 2.72 14.32 -20.55
CA GLY A 53 3.86 15.18 -20.24
C GLY A 53 3.52 16.30 -19.24
N GLN A 54 2.37 16.96 -19.42
CA GLN A 54 1.94 18.03 -18.51
C GLN A 54 1.58 17.50 -17.12
N ILE A 55 1.02 16.29 -17.04
CA ILE A 55 0.74 15.61 -15.76
C ILE A 55 2.07 15.31 -15.06
N PHE A 56 3.03 14.71 -15.76
CA PHE A 56 4.34 14.35 -15.22
C PHE A 56 5.08 15.59 -14.70
N ASP A 57 5.18 16.66 -15.48
CA ASP A 57 5.84 17.91 -15.06
C ASP A 57 5.27 18.48 -13.75
N ARG A 58 3.97 18.30 -13.51
CA ARG A 58 3.30 18.77 -12.30
C ARG A 58 3.56 17.85 -11.13
N VAL A 59 3.44 16.55 -11.34
CA VAL A 59 3.75 15.53 -10.33
C VAL A 59 5.19 15.69 -9.88
N GLU A 60 6.15 15.75 -10.80
CA GLU A 60 7.58 15.95 -10.48
C GLU A 60 7.83 17.22 -9.67
N ARG A 61 7.20 18.36 -10.04
CA ARG A 61 7.36 19.61 -9.29
C ARG A 61 6.87 19.47 -7.85
N ILE A 62 5.76 18.76 -7.64
CA ILE A 62 5.20 18.52 -6.30
C ILE A 62 6.08 17.55 -5.52
N LEU A 63 6.55 16.46 -6.12
CA LEU A 63 7.47 15.52 -5.48
C LEU A 63 8.78 16.19 -5.09
N ARG A 64 9.32 17.06 -5.95
CA ARG A 64 10.52 17.86 -5.66
C ARG A 64 10.28 18.82 -4.49
N LYS A 65 9.15 19.54 -4.48
CA LYS A 65 8.77 20.46 -3.39
C LYS A 65 8.67 19.76 -2.03
N ASN A 66 8.21 18.51 -2.00
CA ASN A 66 8.06 17.73 -0.78
C ASN A 66 9.32 16.90 -0.42
N ASN A 67 10.43 17.07 -1.14
CA ASN A 67 11.68 16.31 -0.97
C ASN A 67 11.48 14.79 -1.08
N ILE A 68 10.61 14.35 -1.99
CA ILE A 68 10.33 12.93 -2.26
C ILE A 68 11.10 12.45 -3.50
N LEU A 69 11.24 13.33 -4.51
CA LEU A 69 11.89 12.99 -5.78
C LEU A 69 13.36 12.61 -5.55
N GLY A 70 13.68 11.33 -5.79
CA GLY A 70 15.02 10.76 -5.70
C GLY A 70 15.36 9.87 -6.92
N PRO A 71 16.59 9.34 -7.00
CA PRO A 71 17.05 8.49 -8.11
C PRO A 71 16.15 7.28 -8.40
N GLU A 72 15.55 6.72 -7.36
CA GLU A 72 14.67 5.55 -7.40
C GLU A 72 13.18 5.91 -7.59
N THR A 73 12.86 7.20 -7.73
CA THR A 73 11.48 7.65 -7.90
C THR A 73 11.04 7.52 -9.34
N GLU A 74 10.01 6.71 -9.58
CA GLU A 74 9.41 6.53 -10.90
C GLU A 74 8.00 7.11 -10.91
N ILE A 75 7.64 7.77 -12.03
CA ILE A 75 6.29 8.26 -12.27
C ILE A 75 5.77 7.57 -13.52
N GLU A 76 4.66 6.87 -13.37
CA GLU A 76 3.98 6.19 -14.46
C GLU A 76 2.54 6.69 -14.59
N LEU A 77 2.03 6.61 -15.81
CA LEU A 77 0.61 6.71 -16.08
C LEU A 77 0.16 5.32 -16.55
N VAL A 78 -0.70 4.67 -15.77
CA VAL A 78 -1.11 3.28 -16.00
C VAL A 78 -2.60 3.11 -15.77
N VAL A 79 -3.18 1.99 -16.18
CA VAL A 79 -4.51 1.58 -15.73
C VAL A 79 -4.34 0.57 -14.61
N ARG A 80 -4.72 0.92 -13.37
CA ARG A 80 -4.73 -0.03 -12.25
C ARG A 80 -6.11 -0.59 -12.07
N ARG A 81 -6.24 -1.91 -12.21
CA ARG A 81 -7.52 -2.61 -12.35
C ARG A 81 -8.34 -2.05 -13.52
N MET A 82 -9.17 -1.04 -13.25
CA MET A 82 -10.04 -0.39 -14.25
C MET A 82 -9.89 1.14 -14.29
N ASN A 83 -9.05 1.71 -13.44
CA ASN A 83 -8.95 3.16 -13.29
C ASN A 83 -7.62 3.66 -13.86
N PRO A 84 -7.61 4.73 -14.67
CA PRO A 84 -6.38 5.43 -15.00
C PRO A 84 -5.76 5.99 -13.71
N THR A 85 -4.46 5.81 -13.53
CA THR A 85 -3.76 6.12 -12.28
C THR A 85 -2.43 6.78 -12.60
N VAL A 86 -2.16 7.90 -11.93
CA VAL A 86 -0.80 8.39 -11.74
C VAL A 86 -0.16 7.53 -10.65
N LEU A 87 0.70 6.59 -11.05
CA LEU A 87 1.40 5.70 -10.15
C LEU A 87 2.80 6.26 -9.89
N ILE A 88 3.13 6.45 -8.62
CA ILE A 88 4.42 6.97 -8.19
C ILE A 88 5.08 5.92 -7.32
N LYS A 89 6.22 5.40 -7.76
CA LYS A 89 7.04 4.49 -6.96
C LYS A 89 8.13 5.29 -6.29
N SER A 90 8.34 5.11 -4.99
CA SER A 90 9.39 5.80 -4.25
C SER A 90 9.70 5.07 -2.95
N SER A 91 10.90 5.24 -2.41
CA SER A 91 11.30 4.64 -1.13
C SER A 91 10.47 5.13 0.04
N TRP A 92 10.10 4.22 0.94
CA TRP A 92 9.51 4.59 2.22
C TRP A 92 10.56 4.97 3.26
N LYS A 93 10.34 6.09 3.94
CA LYS A 93 11.19 6.68 4.97
C LYS A 93 10.35 6.97 6.21
N GLN A 94 10.99 7.30 7.33
CA GLN A 94 10.31 7.55 8.61
C GLN A 94 9.23 8.65 8.50
N ASP A 95 9.46 9.68 7.69
CA ASP A 95 8.52 10.79 7.47
C ASP A 95 7.64 10.62 6.22
N SER A 96 7.71 9.47 5.54
CA SER A 96 6.95 9.22 4.31
C SER A 96 5.46 9.30 4.52
N LYS A 97 4.90 8.81 5.64
CA LYS A 97 3.43 8.85 5.86
C LYS A 97 2.88 10.27 5.73
N THR A 98 3.50 11.24 6.41
CA THR A 98 3.11 12.65 6.33
C THR A 98 3.42 13.26 4.97
N LYS A 99 4.64 13.07 4.47
CA LYS A 99 5.07 13.67 3.19
C LYS A 99 4.27 13.15 1.99
N TRP A 100 3.99 11.85 1.94
CA TRP A 100 3.25 11.21 0.86
C TRP A 100 1.79 11.62 0.90
N ALA A 101 1.15 11.64 2.07
CA ALA A 101 -0.22 12.16 2.21
C ALA A 101 -0.33 13.58 1.66
N GLN A 102 0.58 14.47 2.11
CA GLN A 102 0.63 15.86 1.68
C GLN A 102 0.96 16.02 0.18
N ALA A 103 1.82 15.16 -0.38
CA ALA A 103 2.16 15.20 -1.80
C ALA A 103 1.00 14.72 -2.67
N VAL A 104 0.34 13.62 -2.30
CA VAL A 104 -0.85 13.11 -3.01
C VAL A 104 -1.96 14.16 -2.99
N GLU A 105 -2.20 14.82 -1.86
CA GLU A 105 -3.20 15.89 -1.74
C GLU A 105 -2.90 17.03 -2.72
N GLN A 106 -1.65 17.53 -2.73
CA GLN A 106 -1.22 18.57 -3.67
C GLN A 106 -1.32 18.13 -5.14
N ILE A 107 -1.03 16.86 -5.44
CA ILE A 107 -1.18 16.31 -6.80
C ILE A 107 -2.66 16.30 -7.18
N VAL A 108 -3.53 15.79 -6.31
CA VAL A 108 -4.98 15.75 -6.54
C VAL A 108 -5.53 17.16 -6.77
N ASP A 109 -5.13 18.15 -5.97
CA ASP A 109 -5.54 19.55 -6.16
C ASP A 109 -5.06 20.11 -7.51
N ALA A 110 -3.82 19.82 -7.90
CA ALA A 110 -3.31 20.21 -9.20
C ALA A 110 -4.08 19.52 -10.34
N MET A 111 -4.45 18.25 -10.17
CA MET A 111 -5.26 17.51 -11.14
C MET A 111 -6.69 18.07 -11.24
N LYS A 112 -7.34 18.37 -10.12
CA LYS A 112 -8.66 19.02 -10.09
C LYS A 112 -8.64 20.38 -10.79
N LYS A 113 -7.61 21.19 -10.56
CA LYS A 113 -7.49 22.54 -11.12
C LYS A 113 -7.18 22.56 -12.62
N HIS A 114 -6.37 21.63 -13.11
CA HIS A 114 -5.81 21.72 -14.47
C HIS A 114 -6.19 20.57 -15.40
N PHE A 115 -6.70 19.47 -14.84
CA PHE A 115 -7.11 18.26 -15.56
C PHE A 115 -8.45 17.75 -15.02
N ARG A 116 -9.39 18.66 -14.77
CA ARG A 116 -10.72 18.35 -14.22
C ARG A 116 -11.42 17.21 -14.96
N SER A 117 -11.35 17.19 -16.29
CA SER A 117 -11.95 16.13 -17.10
C SER A 117 -11.32 14.74 -16.89
N ALA A 118 -10.05 14.67 -16.50
CA ALA A 118 -9.39 13.42 -16.15
C ALA A 118 -9.87 12.92 -14.77
N ILE A 119 -9.98 13.84 -13.80
CA ILE A 119 -10.58 13.54 -12.50
C ILE A 119 -12.01 13.05 -12.69
N GLU A 120 -12.88 13.78 -13.40
CA GLU A 120 -14.29 13.37 -13.64
C GLU A 120 -14.42 12.00 -14.36
N ARG A 121 -13.35 11.54 -15.02
CA ARG A 121 -13.28 10.23 -15.68
C ARG A 121 -12.61 9.14 -14.83
N GLY A 122 -12.40 9.39 -13.54
CA GLY A 122 -11.84 8.40 -12.62
C GLY A 122 -10.32 8.33 -12.62
N LEU A 123 -9.61 9.46 -12.82
CA LEU A 123 -8.15 9.50 -12.61
C LEU A 123 -7.83 9.34 -11.12
N HIS A 124 -7.07 8.31 -10.79
CA HIS A 124 -6.53 8.03 -9.46
C HIS A 124 -5.10 8.55 -9.33
N VAL A 125 -4.67 8.71 -8.08
CA VAL A 125 -3.26 8.97 -7.73
C VAL A 125 -2.87 7.93 -6.69
N GLU A 126 -1.75 7.24 -6.91
CA GLU A 126 -1.22 6.24 -5.98
C GLU A 126 0.29 6.46 -5.82
N MET A 127 0.77 6.52 -4.58
CA MET A 127 2.16 6.35 -4.21
C MET A 127 2.35 5.00 -3.56
N ILE A 128 3.39 4.27 -3.96
CA ILE A 128 3.67 2.92 -3.49
C ILE A 128 5.17 2.74 -3.22
N ALA A 129 5.50 2.05 -2.14
CA ALA A 129 6.87 1.71 -1.80
C ALA A 129 7.27 0.29 -2.28
N PRO A 130 8.57 0.02 -2.46
CA PRO A 130 9.08 -1.29 -2.90
C PRO A 130 8.47 -2.49 -2.18
N GLN A 131 8.13 -2.35 -0.89
CA GLN A 131 7.54 -3.40 -0.04
C GLN A 131 6.23 -3.98 -0.58
N LYS A 132 5.60 -3.33 -1.55
CA LYS A 132 4.31 -3.73 -2.12
C LYS A 132 4.39 -4.18 -3.58
N TYR A 133 5.55 -4.07 -4.25
CA TYR A 133 5.68 -4.43 -5.67
C TYR A 133 7.00 -5.11 -6.06
N GLU A 134 8.05 -5.00 -5.26
CA GLU A 134 9.31 -5.70 -5.50
C GLU A 134 9.27 -7.12 -4.91
N THR A 135 10.11 -7.99 -5.45
CA THR A 135 10.32 -9.33 -4.90
C THR A 135 10.90 -9.22 -3.51
N VAL A 136 10.21 -9.83 -2.55
CA VAL A 136 10.68 -9.96 -1.17
C VAL A 136 11.24 -11.36 -0.97
N TYR A 137 12.47 -11.45 -0.49
CA TYR A 137 13.10 -12.71 -0.11
C TYR A 137 12.72 -13.08 1.32
N ILE A 138 12.39 -14.36 1.50
CA ILE A 138 11.96 -14.93 2.78
C ILE A 138 12.94 -16.04 3.14
N GLY A 139 13.51 -15.95 4.34
CA GLY A 139 14.39 -16.95 4.94
C GLY A 139 13.82 -17.53 6.23
N VAL A 140 14.36 -18.68 6.62
CA VAL A 140 14.08 -19.32 7.90
C VAL A 140 14.79 -18.55 9.02
N VAL A 141 14.17 -18.55 10.20
CA VAL A 141 14.80 -18.16 11.46
C VAL A 141 14.92 -19.43 12.29
N GLU A 142 16.12 -19.75 12.75
CA GLU A 142 16.31 -20.94 13.59
C GLU A 142 15.65 -20.70 14.95
N GLU A 143 14.98 -21.72 15.51
CA GLU A 143 14.18 -21.57 16.73
C GLU A 143 15.01 -21.13 17.94
N GLU A 144 16.31 -21.42 17.96
CA GLU A 144 17.22 -21.03 19.03
C GLU A 144 17.63 -19.55 19.00
N GLU A 145 17.34 -18.82 17.92
CA GLU A 145 17.77 -17.42 17.78
C GLU A 145 16.94 -16.45 18.62
N VAL A 146 15.65 -16.74 18.81
CA VAL A 146 14.72 -15.84 19.50
C VAL A 146 13.65 -16.63 20.27
N PRO A 147 13.09 -16.06 21.35
CA PRO A 147 12.02 -16.70 22.12
C PRO A 147 10.67 -16.61 21.36
N TRP A 148 10.52 -17.39 20.30
CA TRP A 148 9.38 -17.30 19.38
C TRP A 148 8.02 -17.42 20.08
N ASP A 149 7.87 -18.33 21.03
CA ASP A 149 6.59 -18.52 21.74
C ASP A 149 6.15 -17.25 22.48
N ASP A 150 7.07 -16.53 23.12
CA ASP A 150 6.77 -15.27 23.80
C ASP A 150 6.45 -14.16 22.80
N ILE A 151 7.26 -14.04 21.74
CA ILE A 151 7.06 -13.07 20.65
C ILE A 151 5.68 -13.28 20.01
N ARG A 152 5.33 -14.53 19.71
CA ARG A 152 4.06 -14.94 19.13
C ARG A 152 2.89 -14.61 20.06
N ALA A 153 3.02 -14.89 21.36
CA ALA A 153 1.98 -14.59 22.34
C ALA A 153 1.69 -13.08 22.42
N ILE A 154 2.74 -12.24 22.40
CA ILE A 154 2.61 -10.78 22.39
C ILE A 154 1.93 -10.31 21.11
N ALA A 155 2.45 -10.70 19.94
CA ALA A 155 1.88 -10.30 18.66
C ALA A 155 0.40 -10.71 18.57
N LYS A 156 0.08 -11.96 18.96
CA LYS A 156 -1.30 -12.44 18.96
C LYS A 156 -2.20 -11.63 19.90
N ARG A 157 -1.73 -11.28 21.10
CA ARG A 157 -2.51 -10.47 22.04
C ARG A 157 -2.86 -9.09 21.47
N HIS A 158 -1.91 -8.41 20.82
CA HIS A 158 -2.17 -7.12 20.17
C HIS A 158 -3.17 -7.27 19.01
N LEU A 159 -2.99 -8.29 18.17
CA LEU A 159 -3.92 -8.60 17.07
C LEU A 159 -5.33 -8.92 17.59
N ASP A 160 -5.45 -9.75 18.61
CA ASP A 160 -6.73 -10.08 19.24
C ASP A 160 -7.34 -8.88 19.97
N SER A 161 -6.60 -7.81 20.26
CA SER A 161 -7.18 -6.63 20.93
C SER A 161 -7.90 -5.70 19.95
N SER A 162 -7.57 -5.75 18.66
CA SER A 162 -8.11 -4.84 17.63
C SER A 162 -9.20 -5.51 16.78
N SER A 163 -10.31 -4.80 16.56
CA SER A 163 -11.34 -5.25 15.62
C SER A 163 -10.85 -5.33 14.16
N ALA A 164 -9.78 -4.62 13.82
CA ALA A 164 -9.20 -4.65 12.48
C ALA A 164 -8.51 -5.99 12.16
N THR A 165 -8.10 -6.78 13.16
CA THR A 165 -7.27 -7.97 12.96
C THR A 165 -7.75 -9.23 13.70
N ARG A 166 -8.48 -9.11 14.82
CA ARG A 166 -8.92 -10.24 15.69
C ARG A 166 -9.53 -11.43 14.94
N ASN A 167 -10.35 -11.17 13.92
CA ASN A 167 -11.06 -12.22 13.15
C ASN A 167 -10.51 -12.39 11.73
N PHE A 168 -9.41 -11.69 11.41
CA PHE A 168 -8.86 -11.66 10.07
C PHE A 168 -7.44 -12.23 10.00
N LEU A 169 -6.88 -12.71 11.11
CA LEU A 169 -5.56 -13.34 11.11
C LEU A 169 -5.58 -14.63 10.29
N SER A 170 -4.78 -14.70 9.23
CA SER A 170 -4.61 -15.89 8.40
C SER A 170 -3.25 -16.56 8.62
N THR A 171 -2.22 -15.79 8.97
CA THR A 171 -0.85 -16.30 9.16
C THR A 171 -0.14 -15.49 10.23
N LEU A 172 0.59 -16.16 11.11
CA LEU A 172 1.50 -15.54 12.07
C LEU A 172 2.75 -16.42 12.13
N THR A 173 3.86 -15.92 11.61
CA THR A 173 5.11 -16.66 11.52
C THR A 173 6.32 -15.75 11.72
N LEU A 174 7.47 -16.35 11.95
CA LEU A 174 8.75 -15.68 12.09
C LEU A 174 9.61 -15.99 10.86
N THR A 175 10.15 -14.96 10.21
CA THR A 175 10.97 -15.12 9.01
C THR A 175 12.08 -14.08 8.96
N ARG A 176 13.11 -14.32 8.14
CA ARG A 176 13.98 -13.25 7.68
C ARG A 176 13.39 -12.66 6.41
N ARG A 177 12.93 -11.41 6.44
CA ARG A 177 12.16 -10.81 5.33
C ARG A 177 12.79 -9.51 4.85
N GLY A 178 13.10 -9.41 3.57
CA GLY A 178 13.64 -8.17 2.99
C GLY A 178 13.99 -8.28 1.51
N PHE A 179 14.77 -7.32 1.02
CA PHE A 179 15.18 -7.24 -0.40
C PHE A 179 16.60 -7.76 -0.65
N SER A 180 17.32 -8.12 0.41
CA SER A 180 18.65 -8.73 0.34
C SER A 180 18.55 -10.25 0.36
N LYS A 181 19.70 -10.94 0.36
CA LYS A 181 19.75 -12.38 0.56
C LYS A 181 19.05 -12.76 1.88
N PRO A 182 18.34 -13.89 1.94
CA PRO A 182 17.54 -14.28 3.09
C PRO A 182 18.26 -14.14 4.44
N GLU A 183 19.52 -14.54 4.54
CA GLU A 183 20.34 -14.51 5.76
C GLU A 183 20.73 -13.10 6.24
N GLU A 184 20.72 -12.10 5.35
CA GLU A 184 21.06 -10.71 5.64
C GLU A 184 19.82 -9.88 6.03
N ASN A 185 18.62 -10.43 5.82
CA ASN A 185 17.37 -9.74 6.08
C ASN A 185 17.03 -9.73 7.59
N PRO A 186 16.33 -8.69 8.07
CA PRO A 186 15.93 -8.60 9.47
C PRO A 186 14.95 -9.71 9.86
N ILE A 187 15.05 -10.14 11.13
CA ILE A 187 14.07 -11.03 11.74
C ILE A 187 12.74 -10.27 11.81
N THR A 188 11.71 -10.86 11.21
CA THR A 188 10.41 -10.24 10.99
C THR A 188 9.30 -11.15 11.52
N VAL A 189 8.45 -10.61 12.38
CA VAL A 189 7.15 -11.22 12.67
C VAL A 189 6.23 -10.89 11.49
N PHE A 190 6.00 -11.89 10.64
CA PHE A 190 5.12 -11.79 9.50
C PHE A 190 3.68 -12.12 9.90
N ILE A 191 2.78 -11.18 9.62
CA ILE A 191 1.37 -11.27 9.93
C ILE A 191 0.58 -11.16 8.61
N GLY A 192 -0.05 -12.26 8.22
CA GLY A 192 -1.00 -12.29 7.13
C GLY A 192 -2.42 -12.04 7.64
N CYS A 193 -3.12 -11.08 7.04
CA CYS A 193 -4.53 -10.82 7.31
C CYS A 193 -5.41 -11.07 6.07
N LEU A 194 -6.66 -11.47 6.27
CA LEU A 194 -7.64 -11.59 5.21
C LEU A 194 -7.97 -10.21 4.60
N GLU A 195 -8.57 -10.20 3.40
CA GLU A 195 -8.80 -8.96 2.63
C GLU A 195 -9.72 -7.94 3.32
N ASP A 196 -10.60 -8.40 4.21
CA ASP A 196 -11.56 -7.55 4.93
C ASP A 196 -10.97 -6.88 6.18
N SER A 197 -9.71 -7.17 6.51
CA SER A 197 -8.99 -6.48 7.58
C SER A 197 -8.76 -5.01 7.23
N ASP A 198 -8.95 -4.11 8.20
CA ASP A 198 -8.78 -2.67 7.95
C ASP A 198 -7.30 -2.27 7.99
N GLU A 199 -6.66 -2.18 6.81
CA GLU A 199 -5.26 -1.76 6.64
C GLU A 199 -4.98 -0.35 7.21
N THR A 200 -6.00 0.50 7.38
CA THR A 200 -5.82 1.86 7.95
C THR A 200 -5.51 1.86 9.44
N LYS A 201 -5.73 0.73 10.12
CA LYS A 201 -5.50 0.56 11.57
C LYS A 201 -4.24 -0.22 11.91
N TRP A 202 -3.54 -0.76 10.92
CA TRP A 202 -2.40 -1.66 11.16
C TRP A 202 -1.20 -0.94 11.76
N ASP A 203 -0.95 0.33 11.42
CA ASP A 203 0.19 1.07 11.94
C ASP A 203 0.19 1.12 13.47
N GLU A 204 -0.95 1.42 14.09
CA GLU A 204 -1.08 1.46 15.56
C GLU A 204 -0.84 0.09 16.21
N ILE A 205 -1.25 -1.00 15.53
CA ILE A 205 -1.03 -2.37 16.00
C ILE A 205 0.45 -2.73 15.89
N ILE A 206 1.09 -2.42 14.76
CA ILE A 206 2.52 -2.64 14.52
C ILE A 206 3.34 -1.89 15.57
N ASP A 207 3.06 -0.60 15.76
CA ASP A 207 3.78 0.24 16.72
C ASP A 207 3.62 -0.28 18.16
N GLY A 208 2.43 -0.80 18.52
CA GLY A 208 2.18 -1.43 19.81
C GLY A 208 3.00 -2.69 20.04
N ILE A 209 3.07 -3.57 19.04
CA ILE A 209 3.87 -4.81 19.11
C ILE A 209 5.37 -4.48 19.17
N GLU A 210 5.87 -3.65 18.26
CA GLU A 210 7.29 -3.28 18.20
C GLU A 210 7.72 -2.53 19.47
N SER A 211 6.85 -1.72 20.08
CA SER A 211 7.15 -1.07 21.36
C SER A 211 7.36 -2.07 22.49
N GLU A 212 6.50 -3.08 22.60
CA GLU A 212 6.67 -4.11 23.64
C GLU A 212 7.89 -5.01 23.39
N PHE A 213 8.22 -5.28 22.12
CA PHE A 213 9.46 -5.98 21.79
C PHE A 213 10.69 -5.20 22.26
N ARG A 214 10.71 -3.88 22.03
CA ARG A 214 11.78 -3.00 22.54
C ARG A 214 11.85 -3.02 24.06
N GLU A 215 10.72 -2.96 24.77
CA GLU A 215 10.71 -3.03 26.26
C GLU A 215 11.32 -4.33 26.81
N ARG A 216 11.27 -5.42 26.02
CA ARG A 216 11.84 -6.73 26.36
C ARG A 216 13.26 -6.94 25.84
N GLY A 217 13.85 -5.95 25.16
CA GLY A 217 15.21 -6.02 24.63
C GLY A 217 15.34 -6.61 23.23
N TRP A 218 14.24 -6.89 22.53
CA TRP A 218 14.25 -7.46 21.17
C TRP A 218 14.24 -6.38 20.09
N MET A 219 15.29 -5.55 20.08
CA MET A 219 15.38 -4.35 19.24
C MET A 219 15.45 -4.65 17.73
N ASP A 220 15.95 -5.83 17.37
CA ASP A 220 16.22 -6.22 15.98
C ASP A 220 15.05 -6.97 15.32
N ILE A 221 13.94 -7.15 16.05
CA ILE A 221 12.73 -7.82 15.55
C ILE A 221 11.75 -6.77 15.03
N VAL A 222 11.41 -6.86 13.75
CA VAL A 222 10.45 -5.95 13.10
C VAL A 222 9.11 -6.64 12.86
N VAL A 223 8.05 -5.87 12.70
CA VAL A 223 6.71 -6.41 12.44
C VAL A 223 6.24 -5.98 11.05
N HIS A 224 5.70 -6.94 10.29
CA HIS A 224 5.12 -6.68 8.98
C HIS A 224 3.71 -7.28 8.90
N ILE A 225 2.73 -6.44 8.53
CA ILE A 225 1.36 -6.87 8.25
C ILE A 225 1.06 -6.66 6.77
N GLU A 226 0.49 -7.67 6.13
CA GLU A 226 -0.06 -7.56 4.78
C GLU A 226 -1.33 -8.39 4.60
N HIS A 227 -2.11 -8.06 3.57
CA HIS A 227 -3.18 -8.94 3.15
C HIS A 227 -2.58 -10.20 2.54
N ASN A 228 -2.88 -11.35 3.14
CA ASN A 228 -2.49 -12.66 2.63
C ASN A 228 -3.73 -13.38 2.13
N TRP A 229 -3.78 -13.61 0.82
CA TRP A 229 -4.87 -14.40 0.23
C TRP A 229 -4.62 -15.87 0.53
N PRO A 230 -5.61 -16.64 1.02
CA PRO A 230 -5.42 -18.06 1.28
C PRO A 230 -5.11 -18.93 0.03
N PHE A 231 -4.88 -18.35 -1.16
CA PHE A 231 -4.65 -19.09 -2.42
C PHE A 231 -3.73 -18.36 -3.43
N THR A 232 -2.60 -17.80 -3.02
CA THR A 232 -1.57 -17.37 -3.99
C THR A 232 -0.28 -18.17 -3.80
N ARG A 233 -0.06 -19.09 -4.76
CA ARG A 233 1.14 -19.89 -5.07
C ARG A 233 2.35 -19.61 -4.18
N MET A 234 2.50 -20.41 -3.13
CA MET A 234 3.83 -20.79 -2.65
C MET A 234 4.41 -21.72 -3.71
N THR A 235 5.17 -21.19 -4.66
CA THR A 235 6.25 -21.98 -5.25
C THR A 235 7.38 -21.93 -4.23
N ILE A 236 7.47 -22.99 -3.45
CA ILE A 236 8.70 -23.36 -2.75
C ILE A 236 9.60 -23.87 -3.87
N ASP A 237 10.68 -23.14 -4.16
CA ASP A 237 11.80 -23.69 -4.92
C ASP A 237 12.59 -24.67 -4.04
#